data_AF-T1F4M2-F1
#
_entry.id   AF-T1F4M2-F1
#
_cell.length_a   1.000
_cell.length_b   1.000
_cell.length_c   1.000
_cell.angle_alpha   90.00
_cell.angle_beta   90.00
_cell.angle_gamma   90.00
#
_symmetry.space_group_name_H-M   'P 1'
#
loop_
_entity.id
_entity.type
_entity.pdbx_description
1 polymer ?
#
loop_
_entity_poly.entity_id
_entity_poly.type
_entity_poly.pdbx_seq_one_letter_code
_entity_poly.pdbx_strand_id
1 'polypeptide(L)'
;MWYSYSSTNFKYFCLTPKYSYLLFYNVLALVLENLLVQYANVHEKSDNSFSASDSDSDYNAAPEERHLNNYAELCDLVRDLALAKAQAELLGSSLKEFNLLAPGTATANFRHRHKILVQYFKMSDNNICYCTDVDGLISSFGIKHTVEERLFIDSSKTCLKAVLLHNGNRYASIPIDYSTHMKETYETMSLLLQKIRYLEYNWTICCDLKVAAILTGLQAGYTKYCCFLCKWDSRDRMQHYVKKNWPIRNKMQPGNKIGTYENFCKEIRLRNKFPGLSYAKVKEGVFMGPQIREMISDEHFENILSSTEKEAWVAFKSVVSHFLGNKKSSNFVEIVQKCISAYKDLGCNMSLKIHLLDSHQDFFPENLGAVSDEHGERFHQDISVMESRYQGRWSEAMLADYCWTLQRDLSTHQCKRKSTVKKFSP
;
A
#
# COMPACT_ATOMS: atom_id res chain seq x y z
N MET A 1 31.25 0.13 -8.06
CA MET A 1 30.89 0.50 -6.68
C MET A 1 29.54 -0.06 -6.20
N TRP A 2 28.73 -0.72 -7.04
CA TRP A 2 27.37 -1.20 -6.67
C TRP A 2 27.22 -2.73 -6.45
N TYR A 3 28.29 -3.53 -6.59
CA TYR A 3 28.26 -4.98 -6.27
C TYR A 3 28.26 -5.28 -4.76
N SER A 4 28.03 -4.28 -3.92
CA SER A 4 28.13 -4.30 -2.45
C SER A 4 26.78 -4.23 -1.73
N TYR A 5 25.66 -4.13 -2.45
CA TYR A 5 24.33 -4.28 -1.84
C TYR A 5 24.05 -5.77 -1.62
N SER A 6 24.47 -6.24 -0.46
CA SER A 6 24.21 -7.59 0.02
C SER A 6 22.70 -7.89 0.03
N SER A 7 22.32 -9.14 -0.25
CA SER A 7 20.94 -9.61 -0.06
C SER A 7 20.45 -9.42 1.37
N THR A 8 21.35 -9.29 2.35
CA THR A 8 21.03 -9.00 3.77
C THR A 8 20.42 -7.62 4.03
N ASN A 9 20.55 -6.66 3.11
CA ASN A 9 19.94 -5.33 3.25
C ASN A 9 18.45 -5.31 2.86
N PHE A 10 17.98 -6.37 2.20
CA PHE A 10 16.57 -6.64 1.95
C PHE A 10 16.07 -7.63 3.01
N LYS A 11 15.34 -7.16 4.03
CA LYS A 11 14.69 -8.07 4.99
C LYS A 11 13.19 -8.25 4.73
N TYR A 12 12.51 -7.26 4.15
CA TYR A 12 11.05 -7.23 4.12
C TYR A 12 10.51 -6.85 2.76
N PHE A 13 10.04 -7.83 1.98
CA PHE A 13 9.21 -7.53 0.82
C PHE A 13 7.84 -7.03 1.25
N CYS A 14 7.23 -6.22 0.39
CA CYS A 14 5.81 -5.93 0.45
C CYS A 14 5.03 -7.19 0.03
N LEU A 15 4.97 -8.16 0.94
CA LEU A 15 4.02 -9.26 0.95
C LEU A 15 2.93 -8.95 2.00
N THR A 16 2.44 -7.72 1.93
CA THR A 16 1.30 -7.23 2.71
C THR A 16 0.02 -7.90 2.33
N PRO A 17 -1.04 -7.83 3.14
CA PRO A 17 -2.36 -8.27 2.72
C PRO A 17 -2.71 -7.85 1.28
N LYS A 18 -2.45 -6.60 0.85
CA LYS A 18 -2.63 -6.24 -0.58
C LYS A 18 -1.80 -7.12 -1.54
N TYR A 19 -0.49 -7.28 -1.33
CA TYR A 19 0.40 -8.00 -2.25
C TYR A 19 0.55 -9.52 -2.05
N SER A 20 0.14 -10.02 -0.89
CA SER A 20 0.08 -11.43 -0.45
C SER A 20 -1.33 -12.01 -0.51
N TYR A 21 -2.34 -11.18 -0.77
CA TYR A 21 -3.51 -11.59 -1.53
C TYR A 21 -3.23 -11.53 -3.05
N LEU A 22 -2.42 -10.56 -3.54
CA LEU A 22 -1.82 -10.63 -4.91
C LEU A 22 -0.84 -11.82 -5.10
N LEU A 23 -0.65 -12.73 -4.14
CA LEU A 23 -0.01 -14.05 -4.36
C LEU A 23 -0.82 -14.91 -5.36
N PHE A 24 -2.13 -14.70 -5.44
CA PHE A 24 -3.08 -15.76 -5.80
C PHE A 24 -4.13 -15.39 -6.86
N TYR A 25 -3.98 -14.31 -7.64
CA TYR A 25 -5.00 -13.96 -8.64
C TYR A 25 -5.13 -14.94 -9.81
N ASN A 26 -4.05 -15.61 -10.19
CA ASN A 26 -4.13 -16.76 -11.10
C ASN A 26 -5.00 -17.89 -10.52
N VAL A 27 -5.16 -17.98 -9.20
CA VAL A 27 -5.89 -19.05 -8.51
C VAL A 27 -7.32 -18.67 -8.21
N LEU A 28 -7.58 -17.43 -7.77
CA LEU A 28 -8.95 -16.92 -7.67
C LEU A 28 -9.68 -17.02 -9.02
N ALA A 29 -8.96 -16.83 -10.13
CA ALA A 29 -9.52 -16.96 -11.47
C ALA A 29 -9.63 -18.43 -11.95
N LEU A 30 -8.73 -19.35 -11.55
CA LEU A 30 -8.90 -20.80 -11.78
C LEU A 30 -10.07 -21.40 -10.98
N VAL A 31 -10.29 -20.93 -9.74
CA VAL A 31 -11.46 -21.23 -8.89
C VAL A 31 -12.80 -20.78 -9.52
N LEU A 32 -12.76 -20.07 -10.65
CA LEU A 32 -13.93 -19.57 -11.36
C LEU A 32 -14.11 -20.18 -12.74
N GLU A 33 -13.16 -20.99 -13.23
CA GLU A 33 -13.26 -21.64 -14.55
C GLU A 33 -14.11 -22.92 -14.53
N ASN A 34 -14.27 -23.61 -13.38
CA ASN A 34 -15.01 -24.90 -13.32
C ASN A 34 -16.55 -24.80 -13.19
N LEU A 35 -17.13 -23.61 -13.02
CA LEU A 35 -18.50 -23.46 -12.50
C LEU A 35 -19.54 -22.94 -13.51
N LEU A 36 -19.36 -23.30 -14.78
CA LEU A 36 -20.12 -22.76 -15.92
C LEU A 36 -21.41 -23.51 -16.30
N VAL A 37 -21.89 -24.48 -15.50
CA VAL A 37 -22.97 -25.42 -15.94
C VAL A 37 -24.32 -25.30 -15.20
N GLN A 38 -24.44 -24.61 -14.06
CA GLN A 38 -25.68 -24.70 -13.24
C GLN A 38 -26.38 -23.39 -12.79
N TYR A 39 -25.89 -22.19 -13.13
CA TYR A 39 -26.57 -20.94 -12.74
C TYR A 39 -27.09 -20.14 -13.95
N ALA A 40 -28.14 -20.68 -14.56
CA ALA A 40 -29.00 -19.99 -15.50
C ALA A 40 -30.47 -20.22 -15.12
N ASN A 41 -30.95 -19.56 -14.06
CA ASN A 41 -32.35 -19.13 -13.87
C ASN A 41 -32.59 -18.37 -12.55
N VAL A 42 -33.76 -17.72 -12.46
CA VAL A 42 -34.43 -17.11 -11.29
C VAL A 42 -34.19 -15.61 -11.02
N HIS A 43 -34.93 -14.82 -11.82
CA HIS A 43 -35.88 -13.76 -11.42
C HIS A 43 -35.49 -12.30 -11.11
N GLU A 44 -36.32 -11.41 -11.70
CA GLU A 44 -36.40 -9.96 -11.54
C GLU A 44 -37.49 -9.52 -10.52
N LYS A 45 -37.56 -8.18 -10.30
CA LYS A 45 -38.66 -7.36 -9.73
C LYS A 45 -38.79 -7.36 -8.19
N SER A 46 -39.20 -6.24 -7.55
CA SER A 46 -39.46 -4.86 -8.02
C SER A 46 -39.50 -3.88 -6.82
N ASP A 47 -39.33 -2.59 -7.13
CA ASP A 47 -39.83 -1.36 -6.47
C ASP A 47 -40.14 -1.35 -4.96
N ASN A 48 -39.63 -0.33 -4.27
CA ASN A 48 -40.36 0.23 -3.12
C ASN A 48 -40.14 1.75 -2.98
N SER A 49 -41.17 2.45 -2.49
CA SER A 49 -41.25 3.91 -2.42
C SER A 49 -40.51 4.49 -1.20
N PHE A 50 -39.96 5.70 -1.35
CA PHE A 50 -39.28 6.42 -0.28
C PHE A 50 -40.21 7.49 0.32
N SER A 51 -40.41 7.46 1.64
CA SER A 51 -41.08 8.51 2.40
C SER A 51 -40.11 9.08 3.43
N ALA A 52 -39.75 10.36 3.30
CA ALA A 52 -38.87 11.03 4.25
C ALA A 52 -39.64 11.42 5.52
N SER A 53 -39.05 11.15 6.68
CA SER A 53 -39.45 11.73 7.96
C SER A 53 -38.19 12.09 8.73
N ASP A 54 -37.70 13.31 8.53
CA ASP A 54 -36.63 13.87 9.36
C ASP A 54 -37.16 14.14 10.77
N SER A 55 -36.40 13.71 11.77
CA SER A 55 -36.57 14.12 13.17
C SER A 55 -35.29 14.79 13.64
N ASP A 56 -35.16 16.09 13.32
CA ASP A 56 -34.15 16.94 13.94
C ASP A 56 -34.40 17.00 15.45
N SER A 57 -33.56 16.29 16.22
CA SER A 57 -33.56 16.38 17.67
C SER A 57 -32.78 17.61 18.09
N ASP A 58 -33.50 18.67 18.51
CA ASP A 58 -32.91 19.92 19.00
C ASP A 58 -31.88 19.68 20.11
N TYR A 59 -30.62 19.99 19.81
CA TYR A 59 -29.50 19.81 20.72
C TYR A 59 -29.47 20.97 21.73
N ASN A 60 -30.14 20.79 22.86
CA ASN A 60 -30.16 21.77 23.95
C ASN A 60 -28.78 21.86 24.64
N ALA A 61 -27.94 22.77 24.16
CA ALA A 61 -26.68 23.13 24.80
C ALA A 61 -26.89 24.13 25.95
N ALA A 62 -26.35 23.81 27.13
CA ALA A 62 -26.26 24.75 28.24
C ALA A 62 -25.33 25.94 27.88
N PRO A 63 -25.40 27.08 28.59
CA PRO A 63 -24.55 28.24 28.31
C PRO A 63 -23.12 28.02 28.82
N GLU A 64 -22.36 27.18 28.13
CA GLU A 64 -20.90 27.15 28.24
C GLU A 64 -20.30 28.43 27.63
N GLU A 65 -19.18 28.90 28.18
CA GLU A 65 -18.45 30.04 27.61
C GLU A 65 -18.09 29.75 26.14
N ARG A 66 -18.26 30.74 25.25
CA ARG A 66 -17.97 30.57 23.83
C ARG A 66 -16.49 30.23 23.61
N HIS A 67 -16.20 28.95 23.42
CA HIS A 67 -14.86 28.47 23.11
C HIS A 67 -14.38 29.08 21.79
N LEU A 68 -13.37 29.94 21.86
CA LEU A 68 -12.74 30.59 20.72
C LEU A 68 -11.58 29.73 20.23
N ASN A 69 -11.66 29.24 18.99
CA ASN A 69 -10.62 28.40 18.41
C ASN A 69 -9.32 29.20 18.27
N ASN A 70 -8.25 28.73 18.89
CA ASN A 70 -6.91 29.26 18.68
C ASN A 70 -6.32 28.74 17.35
N TYR A 71 -5.14 29.26 16.97
CA TYR A 71 -4.53 28.88 15.69
C TYR A 71 -4.18 27.38 15.57
N ALA A 72 -3.86 26.69 16.67
CA ALA A 72 -3.58 25.25 16.65
C ALA A 72 -4.87 24.43 16.43
N GLU A 73 -5.95 24.75 17.16
CA GLU A 73 -7.27 24.15 16.97
C GLU A 73 -7.80 24.36 15.55
N LEU A 74 -7.62 25.58 15.00
CA LEU A 74 -7.96 25.88 13.61
C LEU A 74 -7.12 25.09 12.60
N CYS A 75 -5.83 24.87 12.88
CA CYS A 75 -4.98 24.01 12.04
C CYS A 75 -5.45 22.55 12.07
N ASP A 76 -5.91 22.06 13.23
CA ASP A 76 -6.39 20.69 13.39
C ASP A 76 -7.74 20.47 12.70
N LEU A 77 -8.67 21.42 12.81
CA LEU A 77 -9.91 21.42 12.03
C LEU A 77 -9.63 21.41 10.51
N VAL A 78 -8.65 22.20 10.04
CA VAL A 78 -8.21 22.22 8.64
C VAL A 78 -7.62 20.88 8.18
N ARG A 79 -6.95 20.14 9.08
CA ARG A 79 -6.43 18.78 8.83
C ARG A 79 -7.57 17.76 8.77
N ASP A 80 -8.52 17.80 9.71
CA ASP A 80 -9.66 16.87 9.75
C ASP A 80 -10.60 17.01 8.55
N LEU A 81 -10.84 18.25 8.11
CA LEU A 81 -11.61 18.55 6.90
C LEU A 81 -10.80 18.35 5.61
N ALA A 82 -9.50 18.02 5.71
CA ALA A 82 -8.58 17.84 4.59
C ALA A 82 -8.62 19.01 3.57
N LEU A 83 -8.51 20.26 4.05
CA LEU A 83 -8.68 21.44 3.21
C LEU A 83 -7.41 21.85 2.46
N ALA A 84 -7.59 22.25 1.20
CA ALA A 84 -6.56 22.95 0.43
C ALA A 84 -6.28 24.35 1.03
N LYS A 85 -5.12 24.94 0.72
CA LYS A 85 -4.68 26.23 1.29
C LYS A 85 -5.74 27.34 1.20
N ALA A 86 -6.37 27.50 0.02
CA ALA A 86 -7.42 28.49 -0.20
C ALA A 86 -8.70 28.18 0.60
N GLN A 87 -9.11 26.91 0.68
CA GLN A 87 -10.29 26.50 1.47
C GLN A 87 -10.06 26.68 2.98
N ALA A 88 -8.86 26.38 3.46
CA ALA A 88 -8.47 26.59 4.86
C ALA A 88 -8.47 28.08 5.25
N GLU A 89 -8.00 28.94 4.34
CA GLU A 89 -8.06 30.38 4.51
C GLU A 89 -9.49 30.93 4.47
N LEU A 90 -10.34 30.45 3.56
CA LEU A 90 -11.75 30.83 3.50
C LEU A 90 -12.48 30.42 4.79
N LEU A 91 -12.32 29.17 5.24
CA LEU A 91 -12.86 28.70 6.52
C LEU A 91 -12.39 29.57 7.68
N GLY A 92 -11.09 29.83 7.79
CA GLY A 92 -10.56 30.70 8.84
C GLY A 92 -11.14 32.11 8.78
N SER A 93 -11.36 32.66 7.58
CA SER A 93 -11.94 33.99 7.41
C SER A 93 -13.41 34.03 7.84
N SER A 94 -14.24 33.04 7.46
CA SER A 94 -15.63 32.93 7.93
C SER A 94 -15.71 32.70 9.45
N LEU A 95 -14.86 31.85 10.03
CA LEU A 95 -14.80 31.68 11.49
C LEU A 95 -14.37 32.97 12.22
N LYS A 96 -13.54 33.81 11.59
CA LYS A 96 -13.19 35.14 12.10
C LYS A 96 -14.38 36.09 12.07
N GLU A 97 -15.14 36.12 10.98
CA GLU A 97 -16.37 36.93 10.82
C GLU A 97 -17.44 36.54 11.85
N PHE A 98 -17.59 35.25 12.15
CA PHE A 98 -18.49 34.75 13.19
C PHE A 98 -17.98 34.94 14.62
N ASN A 99 -16.80 35.55 14.83
CA ASN A 99 -16.16 35.70 16.14
C ASN A 99 -15.94 34.35 16.87
N LEU A 100 -15.56 33.31 16.11
CA LEU A 100 -15.27 31.95 16.62
C LEU A 100 -13.78 31.64 16.72
N LEU A 101 -12.91 32.64 16.49
CA LEU A 101 -11.45 32.53 16.60
C LEU A 101 -10.91 33.41 17.73
N ALA A 102 -9.84 32.95 18.39
CA ALA A 102 -9.13 33.74 19.39
C ALA A 102 -8.47 34.99 18.78
N PRO A 103 -8.40 36.12 19.50
CA PRO A 103 -7.72 37.34 19.03
C PRO A 103 -6.29 37.06 18.55
N GLY A 104 -5.89 37.68 17.43
CA GLY A 104 -4.57 37.49 16.83
C GLY A 104 -4.42 36.24 15.95
N THR A 105 -5.44 35.37 15.83
CA THR A 105 -5.38 34.19 14.95
C THR A 105 -5.21 34.58 13.47
N ALA A 106 -4.01 34.34 12.93
CA ALA A 106 -3.62 34.77 11.60
C ALA A 106 -4.00 33.75 10.51
N THR A 107 -5.24 33.82 10.02
CA THR A 107 -5.81 32.94 8.99
C THR A 107 -4.99 32.92 7.68
N ALA A 108 -4.37 34.05 7.32
CA ALA A 108 -3.52 34.18 6.13
C ALA A 108 -2.29 33.25 6.14
N ASN A 109 -1.89 32.73 7.31
CA ASN A 109 -0.78 31.78 7.42
C ASN A 109 -1.03 30.49 6.64
N PHE A 110 -2.29 30.10 6.36
CA PHE A 110 -2.58 28.91 5.56
C PHE A 110 -2.04 28.97 4.12
N ARG A 111 -1.93 30.17 3.52
CA ARG A 111 -1.23 30.37 2.23
C ARG A 111 0.23 29.91 2.28
N HIS A 112 0.83 29.96 3.47
CA HIS A 112 2.26 29.81 3.71
C HIS A 112 2.60 28.65 4.66
N ARG A 113 1.64 27.79 5.01
CA ARG A 113 1.79 26.69 5.99
C ARG A 113 2.97 25.73 5.72
N HIS A 114 3.36 25.59 4.46
CA HIS A 114 4.50 24.81 3.98
C HIS A 114 5.88 25.47 4.16
N LYS A 115 5.98 26.79 4.42
CA LYS A 115 7.24 27.55 4.38
C LYS A 115 8.31 27.06 5.38
N ILE A 116 7.91 26.51 6.53
CA ILE A 116 8.85 26.00 7.52
C ILE A 116 9.48 24.69 7.04
N LEU A 117 8.69 23.82 6.39
CA LEU A 117 9.12 22.48 6.01
C LEU A 117 9.79 22.44 4.63
N VAL A 118 9.64 23.49 3.80
CA VAL A 118 10.23 23.54 2.45
C VAL A 118 11.76 23.51 2.45
N GLN A 119 12.41 23.94 3.55
CA GLN A 119 13.86 23.93 3.70
C GLN A 119 14.47 22.52 3.68
N TYR A 120 13.68 21.49 4.01
CA TYR A 120 14.11 20.09 4.04
C TYR A 120 13.99 19.40 2.68
N PHE A 121 13.52 20.09 1.63
CA PHE A 121 13.29 19.50 0.30
C PHE A 121 14.03 20.27 -0.78
N LYS A 122 14.42 19.57 -1.85
CA LYS A 122 15.06 20.16 -3.02
C LYS A 122 14.68 19.43 -4.30
N MET A 123 14.33 20.16 -5.35
CA MET A 123 14.25 19.63 -6.70
C MET A 123 15.67 19.43 -7.26
N SER A 124 15.91 18.28 -7.86
CA SER A 124 17.11 17.99 -8.64
C SER A 124 16.90 18.23 -10.13
N ASP A 125 17.99 18.39 -10.86
CA ASP A 125 18.01 18.60 -12.32
C ASP A 125 17.37 17.43 -13.10
N ASN A 126 17.23 16.26 -12.45
CA ASN A 126 16.59 15.06 -12.98
C ASN A 126 15.09 14.96 -12.63
N ASN A 127 14.44 16.06 -12.22
CA ASN A 127 13.03 16.15 -11.82
C ASN A 127 12.63 15.28 -10.61
N ILE A 128 13.58 14.92 -9.77
CA ILE A 128 13.33 14.28 -8.46
C ILE A 128 13.29 15.35 -7.38
N CYS A 129 12.20 15.41 -6.61
CA CYS A 129 12.11 16.18 -5.38
C CYS A 129 12.44 15.27 -4.20
N TYR A 130 13.53 15.56 -3.49
CA TYR A 130 14.06 14.70 -2.42
C TYR A 130 14.29 15.48 -1.14
N CYS A 131 14.28 14.77 -0.02
CA CYS A 131 14.59 15.33 1.29
C CYS A 131 16.12 15.48 1.45
N THR A 132 16.56 16.69 1.79
CA THR A 132 17.98 17.02 1.98
C THR A 132 18.47 16.74 3.40
N ASP A 133 17.59 16.79 4.39
CA ASP A 133 17.90 16.56 5.80
C ASP A 133 16.73 15.83 6.48
N VAL A 134 16.83 14.50 6.49
CA VAL A 134 15.81 13.60 7.04
C VAL A 134 15.77 13.68 8.56
N ASP A 135 16.93 13.76 9.21
CA ASP A 135 17.04 13.90 10.66
C ASP A 135 16.39 15.20 11.15
N GLY A 136 16.66 16.32 10.48
CA GLY A 136 16.04 17.61 10.77
C GLY A 136 14.54 17.63 10.47
N LEU A 137 14.09 17.00 9.37
CA LEU A 137 12.66 16.87 9.04
C LEU A 137 11.92 16.08 10.13
N ILE A 138 12.43 14.91 10.53
CA ILE A 138 11.82 14.08 11.57
C ILE A 138 11.85 14.79 12.93
N SER A 139 12.96 15.45 13.27
CA SER A 139 13.10 16.25 14.49
C SER A 139 12.11 17.43 14.53
N SER A 140 11.76 18.02 13.38
CA SER A 140 10.77 19.11 13.30
C SER A 140 9.35 18.70 13.70
N PHE A 141 9.05 17.39 13.73
CA PHE A 141 7.81 16.83 14.25
C PHE A 141 7.86 16.46 15.74
N GLY A 142 9.01 16.66 16.41
CA GLY A 142 9.24 16.20 17.78
C GLY A 142 9.52 14.70 17.90
N ILE A 143 9.76 14.01 16.78
CA ILE A 143 10.12 12.59 16.75
C ILE A 143 11.65 12.48 16.76
N LYS A 144 12.19 11.53 17.53
CA LYS A 144 13.60 11.13 17.41
C LYS A 144 13.74 10.10 16.30
N HIS A 145 14.47 10.42 15.24
CA HIS A 145 14.77 9.46 14.17
C HIS A 145 15.53 8.24 14.75
N THR A 146 15.11 7.04 14.36
CA THR A 146 15.75 5.78 14.74
C THR A 146 16.17 5.00 13.50
N VAL A 147 17.34 4.38 13.56
CA VAL A 147 17.88 3.52 12.47
C VAL A 147 17.04 2.28 12.16
N GLU A 148 15.96 2.05 12.91
CA GLU A 148 15.04 0.93 12.69
C GLU A 148 14.01 1.20 11.60
N GLU A 149 13.86 2.46 11.15
CA GLU A 149 12.88 2.83 10.11
C GLU A 149 13.11 2.11 8.77
N ARG A 150 12.01 1.95 8.02
CA ARG A 150 11.98 1.16 6.79
C ARG A 150 11.73 2.06 5.59
N LEU A 151 12.55 1.92 4.57
CA LEU A 151 12.43 2.64 3.31
C LEU A 151 11.42 1.94 2.41
N PHE A 152 10.20 2.45 2.31
CA PHE A 152 9.26 2.01 1.30
C PHE A 152 9.56 2.68 -0.05
N ILE A 153 9.80 1.88 -1.09
CA ILE A 153 9.90 2.34 -2.47
C ILE A 153 8.73 1.73 -3.24
N ASP A 154 7.78 2.58 -3.62
CA ASP A 154 6.81 2.26 -4.66
C ASP A 154 7.25 2.89 -5.97
N SER A 155 7.05 2.15 -7.06
CA SER A 155 7.38 2.64 -8.37
C SER A 155 6.42 2.12 -9.42
N SER A 156 6.11 3.01 -10.36
CA SER A 156 5.21 2.75 -11.47
C SER A 156 5.88 3.20 -12.77
N LYS A 157 5.24 2.92 -13.91
CA LYS A 157 5.73 3.32 -15.24
C LYS A 157 5.98 4.82 -15.40
N THR A 158 5.38 5.66 -14.55
CA THR A 158 5.36 7.13 -14.68
C THR A 158 5.52 7.87 -13.36
N CYS A 159 5.90 7.20 -12.27
CA CYS A 159 6.08 7.83 -10.98
C CYS A 159 6.92 6.94 -10.05
N LEU A 160 7.78 7.56 -9.26
CA LEU A 160 8.63 6.95 -8.25
C LEU A 160 8.41 7.68 -6.93
N LYS A 161 8.20 6.93 -5.85
CA LYS A 161 7.94 7.48 -4.52
C LYS A 161 8.77 6.69 -3.49
N ALA A 162 9.58 7.37 -2.69
CA ALA A 162 10.20 6.77 -1.50
C ALA A 162 9.76 7.46 -0.22
N VAL A 163 9.40 6.63 0.76
CA VAL A 163 8.67 7.03 1.96
C VAL A 163 9.25 6.26 3.15
N LEU A 164 9.52 6.95 4.25
CA LEU A 164 9.90 6.28 5.50
C LEU A 164 8.65 5.77 6.22
N LEU A 165 8.68 4.49 6.55
CA LEU A 165 7.68 3.81 7.37
C LEU A 165 8.22 3.61 8.78
N HIS A 166 7.55 4.22 9.75
CA HIS A 166 7.87 4.03 11.15
C HIS A 166 7.46 2.63 11.64
N ASN A 167 8.29 2.01 12.48
CA ASN A 167 8.00 0.66 13.00
C ASN A 167 6.82 0.63 13.97
N GLY A 168 6.08 -0.48 13.93
CA GLY A 168 4.85 -0.61 14.71
C GLY A 168 3.71 0.31 14.25
N ASN A 169 3.83 0.97 13.09
CA ASN A 169 2.76 1.72 12.43
C ASN A 169 2.10 2.81 13.31
N ARG A 170 2.88 3.42 14.23
CA ARG A 170 2.39 4.45 15.17
C ARG A 170 2.26 5.84 14.54
N TYR A 171 3.17 6.16 13.63
CA TYR A 171 3.30 7.46 12.97
C TYR A 171 2.95 7.36 11.49
N ALA A 172 2.56 8.48 10.89
CA ALA A 172 2.32 8.60 9.46
C ALA A 172 3.61 8.44 8.64
N SER A 173 3.45 8.03 7.39
CA SER A 173 4.56 7.80 6.46
C SER A 173 5.15 9.13 5.97
N ILE A 174 6.48 9.32 6.06
CA ILE A 174 7.14 10.59 5.70
C ILE A 174 7.77 10.46 4.30
N PRO A 175 7.38 11.27 3.30
CA PRO A 175 8.01 11.23 1.99
C PRO A 175 9.43 11.80 2.06
N ILE A 176 10.38 11.08 1.48
CA ILE A 176 11.77 11.52 1.36
C ILE A 176 12.26 11.56 -0.09
N ASP A 177 11.52 10.95 -1.02
CA ASP A 177 11.73 11.10 -2.46
C ASP A 177 10.38 11.03 -3.19
N TYR A 178 10.19 11.92 -4.16
CA TYR A 178 9.00 11.91 -5.01
C TYR A 178 9.32 12.49 -6.39
N SER A 179 8.95 11.75 -7.42
CA SER A 179 9.02 12.20 -8.81
C SER A 179 7.87 11.62 -9.63
N THR A 180 7.15 12.47 -10.35
CA THR A 180 6.34 12.01 -11.49
C THR A 180 7.18 12.06 -12.77
N HIS A 181 6.79 11.28 -13.77
CA HIS A 181 7.48 11.08 -15.05
C HIS A 181 8.80 10.29 -15.02
N MET A 182 9.20 9.71 -13.87
CA MET A 182 10.28 8.71 -13.84
C MET A 182 9.78 7.29 -14.14
N LYS A 183 10.67 6.51 -14.76
CA LYS A 183 10.49 5.08 -15.06
C LYS A 183 11.33 4.24 -14.11
N GLU A 184 10.80 3.08 -13.76
CA GLU A 184 11.48 2.07 -12.96
C GLU A 184 12.67 1.48 -13.75
N THR A 185 13.87 2.04 -13.54
CA THR A 185 15.12 1.53 -14.11
C THR A 185 16.20 1.44 -13.04
N TYR A 186 17.27 0.71 -13.32
CA TYR A 186 18.41 0.58 -12.40
C TYR A 186 19.07 1.94 -12.12
N GLU A 187 19.23 2.75 -13.15
CA GLU A 187 19.83 4.09 -13.09
C GLU A 187 18.97 5.03 -12.25
N THR A 188 17.65 4.98 -12.43
CA THR A 188 16.66 5.72 -11.66
C THR A 188 16.70 5.36 -10.18
N MET A 189 16.70 4.06 -9.86
CA MET A 189 16.78 3.58 -8.47
C MET A 189 18.12 3.92 -7.82
N SER A 190 19.23 3.80 -8.57
CA SER A 190 20.56 4.20 -8.12
C SER A 190 20.62 5.69 -7.80
N LEU A 191 19.99 6.53 -8.62
CA LEU A 191 19.93 7.98 -8.41
C LEU A 191 19.10 8.33 -7.17
N LEU A 192 17.92 7.72 -6.99
CA LEU A 192 17.09 7.91 -5.80
C LEU A 192 17.85 7.57 -4.51
N LEU A 193 18.43 6.36 -4.45
CA LEU A 193 19.17 5.89 -3.27
C LEU A 193 20.39 6.77 -2.96
N GLN A 194 21.03 7.36 -3.97
CA GLN A 194 22.08 8.36 -3.80
C GLN A 194 21.55 9.68 -3.23
N LYS A 195 20.41 10.18 -3.72
CA LYS A 195 19.81 11.46 -3.31
C LYS A 195 19.36 11.45 -1.85
N ILE A 196 18.71 10.36 -1.40
CA ILE A 196 18.30 10.16 0.00
C ILE A 196 19.43 9.71 0.93
N ARG A 197 20.68 9.63 0.42
CA ARG A 197 21.87 9.15 1.14
C ARG A 197 21.66 7.82 1.86
N TYR A 198 21.07 6.86 1.15
CA TYR A 198 20.69 5.54 1.70
C TYR A 198 21.81 4.82 2.46
N LEU A 199 23.07 4.98 2.02
CA LEU A 199 24.24 4.35 2.65
C LEU A 199 24.57 4.89 4.07
N GLU A 200 24.11 6.09 4.43
CA GLU A 200 24.32 6.66 5.78
C GLU A 200 23.37 6.02 6.79
N TYR A 201 22.11 5.83 6.40
CA TYR A 201 21.05 5.30 7.26
C TYR A 201 20.92 3.78 7.21
N ASN A 202 21.27 3.16 6.07
CA ASN A 202 21.17 1.73 5.81
C ASN A 202 19.77 1.13 6.16
N TRP A 203 18.71 1.90 5.88
CA TRP A 203 17.33 1.49 6.16
C TRP A 203 17.01 0.14 5.51
N THR A 204 16.12 -0.62 6.14
CA THR A 204 15.60 -1.84 5.49
C THR A 204 14.64 -1.45 4.37
N ILE A 205 14.88 -1.93 3.15
CA ILE A 205 14.03 -1.61 1.99
C ILE A 205 12.77 -2.49 2.00
N CYS A 206 11.62 -1.85 1.89
CA CYS A 206 10.32 -2.43 1.58
C CYS A 206 9.90 -2.02 0.17
N CYS A 207 9.62 -2.98 -0.70
CA CYS A 207 9.24 -2.69 -2.08
C CYS A 207 8.50 -3.87 -2.73
N ASP A 208 7.94 -3.63 -3.92
CA ASP A 208 7.39 -4.67 -4.77
C ASP A 208 8.48 -5.58 -5.38
N LEU A 209 8.07 -6.70 -5.97
CA LEU A 209 8.99 -7.70 -6.53
C LEU A 209 9.81 -7.22 -7.74
N LYS A 210 9.32 -6.22 -8.48
CA LYS A 210 9.98 -5.66 -9.66
C LYS A 210 11.03 -4.64 -9.25
N VAL A 211 10.75 -3.81 -8.23
CA VAL A 211 11.77 -2.96 -7.58
C VAL A 211 12.83 -3.84 -6.93
N ALA A 212 12.45 -4.87 -6.18
CA ALA A 212 13.38 -5.83 -5.61
C ALA A 212 14.26 -6.50 -6.68
N ALA A 213 13.69 -6.91 -7.81
CA ALA A 213 14.43 -7.43 -8.96
C ALA A 213 15.45 -6.39 -9.47
N ILE A 214 15.02 -5.15 -9.77
CA ILE A 214 15.89 -4.09 -10.29
C ILE A 214 17.05 -3.80 -9.31
N LEU A 215 16.77 -3.67 -8.02
CA LEU A 215 17.77 -3.41 -6.99
C LEU A 215 18.74 -4.58 -6.77
N THR A 216 18.27 -5.83 -6.91
CA THR A 216 19.12 -7.04 -6.91
C THR A 216 19.77 -7.33 -8.25
N GLY A 217 19.86 -6.34 -9.15
CA GLY A 217 20.54 -6.48 -10.44
C GLY A 217 19.87 -7.48 -11.40
N LEU A 218 18.70 -8.02 -11.06
CA LEU A 218 17.79 -8.57 -12.07
C LEU A 218 17.28 -7.38 -12.87
N GLN A 219 18.01 -7.06 -13.93
CA GLN A 219 17.45 -6.19 -14.93
C GLN A 219 16.12 -6.76 -15.40
N ALA A 220 15.35 -5.88 -16.00
CA ALA A 220 14.83 -6.18 -17.32
C ALA A 220 15.76 -7.18 -18.06
N GLY A 221 15.49 -8.50 -18.13
CA GLY A 221 14.31 -9.17 -17.57
C GLY A 221 13.94 -10.55 -18.08
N TYR A 222 14.85 -11.48 -17.82
CA TYR A 222 14.80 -12.90 -18.13
C TYR A 222 13.64 -13.64 -17.41
N THR A 223 12.47 -13.77 -18.05
CA THR A 223 11.26 -14.38 -17.41
C THR A 223 11.53 -15.76 -16.81
N LYS A 224 12.41 -16.55 -17.44
CA LYS A 224 12.76 -17.91 -17.04
C LYS A 224 13.36 -18.01 -15.62
N TYR A 225 14.24 -17.09 -15.20
CA TYR A 225 14.85 -17.11 -13.86
C TYR A 225 14.51 -15.82 -13.10
N CYS A 226 13.22 -15.56 -12.91
CA CYS A 226 12.69 -14.32 -12.33
C CYS A 226 12.78 -14.23 -10.79
N CYS A 227 13.13 -15.31 -10.09
CA CYS A 227 13.40 -15.25 -8.65
C CYS A 227 14.76 -14.58 -8.39
N PHE A 228 14.83 -13.56 -7.53
CA PHE A 228 16.08 -12.88 -7.18
C PHE A 228 16.94 -13.69 -6.18
N LEU A 229 16.34 -14.57 -5.37
CA LEU A 229 17.05 -15.42 -4.40
C LEU A 229 17.73 -16.62 -5.07
N CYS A 230 17.06 -17.27 -6.02
CA CYS A 230 17.53 -18.50 -6.65
C CYS A 230 17.27 -18.55 -8.16
N LYS A 231 17.78 -19.59 -8.83
CA LYS A 231 17.58 -19.85 -10.26
C LYS A 231 16.31 -20.69 -10.53
N TRP A 232 15.18 -20.34 -9.90
CA TRP A 232 13.88 -20.97 -10.15
C TRP A 232 13.46 -20.83 -11.61
N ASP A 233 13.24 -21.95 -12.30
CA ASP A 233 12.89 -22.00 -13.72
C ASP A 233 11.39 -21.83 -13.92
N SER A 234 10.90 -20.60 -14.08
CA SER A 234 9.48 -20.29 -14.22
C SER A 234 8.79 -20.91 -15.44
N ARG A 235 9.55 -21.51 -16.37
CA ARG A 235 9.05 -22.22 -17.55
C ARG A 235 8.88 -23.73 -17.33
N ASP A 236 9.52 -24.29 -16.30
CA ASP A 236 9.48 -25.72 -15.97
C ASP A 236 8.21 -26.11 -15.19
N ARG A 237 7.07 -26.12 -15.89
CA ARG A 237 5.75 -26.43 -15.32
C ARG A 237 5.68 -27.80 -14.63
N MET A 238 6.53 -28.75 -15.02
CA MET A 238 6.48 -30.11 -14.47
C MET A 238 7.20 -30.21 -13.12
N GLN A 239 8.33 -29.51 -12.94
CA GLN A 239 9.12 -29.61 -11.71
C GLN A 239 8.70 -28.63 -10.60
N HIS A 240 7.84 -27.65 -10.88
CA HIS A 240 7.46 -26.60 -9.90
C HIS A 240 6.99 -27.14 -8.54
N TYR A 241 6.15 -28.18 -8.52
CA TYR A 241 5.65 -28.78 -7.27
C TYR A 241 6.49 -29.95 -6.75
N VAL A 242 7.58 -30.30 -7.42
CA VAL A 242 8.46 -31.43 -7.07
C VAL A 242 9.79 -30.93 -6.51
N LYS A 243 10.34 -29.87 -7.11
CA LYS A 243 11.67 -29.34 -6.80
C LYS A 243 11.58 -28.06 -5.97
N LYS A 244 11.92 -28.19 -4.68
CA LYS A 244 12.01 -27.05 -3.74
C LYS A 244 13.35 -26.35 -3.79
N ASN A 245 14.44 -27.12 -3.85
CA ASN A 245 15.80 -26.57 -3.80
C ASN A 245 16.29 -26.18 -5.21
N TRP A 246 16.37 -24.87 -5.44
CA TRP A 246 16.92 -24.28 -6.68
C TRP A 246 18.29 -23.64 -6.41
N PRO A 247 19.23 -23.65 -7.39
CA PRO A 247 20.56 -23.11 -7.17
C PRO A 247 20.54 -21.62 -6.75
N ILE A 248 21.28 -21.29 -5.70
CA ILE A 248 21.38 -19.92 -5.16
C ILE A 248 22.02 -18.98 -6.20
N ARG A 249 21.59 -17.71 -6.21
CA ARG A 249 22.06 -16.69 -7.15
C ARG A 249 23.36 -16.01 -6.67
N ASN A 250 24.49 -16.71 -6.84
CA ASN A 250 25.78 -16.25 -6.29
C ASN A 250 26.45 -15.07 -7.03
N LYS A 251 26.05 -14.76 -8.28
CA LYS A 251 26.56 -13.60 -9.06
C LYS A 251 25.46 -13.03 -9.95
N MET A 252 25.37 -11.71 -9.99
CA MET A 252 24.50 -10.94 -10.89
C MET A 252 25.37 -10.40 -12.05
N GLN A 253 24.94 -10.58 -13.29
CA GLN A 253 25.56 -9.93 -14.46
C GLN A 253 24.51 -9.05 -15.16
N PRO A 254 24.78 -7.74 -15.38
CA PRO A 254 23.85 -6.86 -16.09
C PRO A 254 23.66 -7.25 -17.58
N GLY A 255 22.42 -7.43 -18.04
CA GLY A 255 22.07 -7.49 -19.47
C GLY A 255 20.71 -8.13 -19.87
N ASN A 256 19.70 -7.29 -20.20
CA ASN A 256 18.53 -7.51 -21.12
C ASN A 256 17.33 -8.43 -20.70
N LYS A 257 16.05 -8.26 -21.12
CA LYS A 257 15.05 -7.13 -21.11
C LYS A 257 13.68 -7.65 -20.52
N ILE A 258 12.88 -6.89 -19.73
CA ILE A 258 11.66 -7.37 -18.99
C ILE A 258 10.49 -7.64 -19.94
N GLY A 259 10.03 -8.90 -19.92
CA GLY A 259 8.68 -9.26 -20.34
C GLY A 259 7.69 -8.97 -19.22
N THR A 260 6.53 -8.41 -19.58
CA THR A 260 5.39 -8.28 -18.67
C THR A 260 4.88 -9.63 -18.21
N TYR A 261 4.41 -9.71 -16.97
CA TYR A 261 3.66 -10.87 -16.49
C TYR A 261 2.31 -10.91 -17.21
N GLU A 262 2.09 -11.94 -18.02
CA GLU A 262 0.77 -12.24 -18.56
C GLU A 262 -0.06 -12.91 -17.47
N ASN A 263 -1.07 -12.19 -16.96
CA ASN A 263 -2.08 -12.75 -16.09
C ASN A 263 -2.98 -13.68 -16.92
N PHE A 264 -3.15 -14.91 -16.45
CA PHE A 264 -4.11 -15.85 -17.00
C PHE A 264 -5.32 -15.91 -16.07
N CYS A 265 -6.51 -15.58 -16.59
CA CYS A 265 -7.71 -16.43 -16.62
C CYS A 265 -8.98 -15.61 -16.96
N LYS A 266 -10.12 -16.29 -17.07
CA LYS A 266 -11.42 -15.74 -17.51
C LYS A 266 -12.48 -15.90 -16.41
N GLU A 267 -13.55 -15.11 -16.48
CA GLU A 267 -14.37 -14.83 -15.29
C GLU A 267 -15.83 -14.49 -15.57
N ILE A 268 -16.73 -14.94 -14.67
CA ILE A 268 -18.15 -14.53 -14.62
C ILE A 268 -18.62 -14.14 -13.19
N ARG A 269 -18.28 -14.90 -12.14
CA ARG A 269 -18.97 -14.78 -10.83
C ARG A 269 -18.61 -13.56 -9.97
N LEU A 270 -17.35 -13.13 -9.94
CA LEU A 270 -16.91 -11.99 -9.10
C LEU A 270 -17.57 -10.66 -9.51
N ARG A 271 -18.07 -10.57 -10.74
CA ARG A 271 -18.83 -9.42 -11.25
C ARG A 271 -20.13 -9.17 -10.47
N ASN A 272 -20.80 -10.22 -10.00
CA ASN A 272 -22.03 -10.09 -9.22
C ASN A 272 -21.74 -9.64 -7.77
N LYS A 273 -20.59 -10.05 -7.22
CA LYS A 273 -20.13 -9.66 -5.88
C LYS A 273 -19.65 -8.21 -5.84
N PHE A 274 -18.98 -7.74 -6.89
CA PHE A 274 -18.39 -6.41 -6.96
C PHE A 274 -18.85 -5.61 -8.20
N PRO A 275 -20.13 -5.21 -8.28
CA PRO A 275 -20.68 -4.52 -9.46
C PRO A 275 -20.01 -3.18 -9.78
N GLY A 276 -19.36 -2.55 -8.79
CA GLY A 276 -18.58 -1.31 -8.95
C GLY A 276 -17.17 -1.48 -9.55
N LEU A 277 -16.72 -2.71 -9.82
CA LEU A 277 -15.44 -2.95 -10.50
C LEU A 277 -15.64 -3.12 -12.01
N SER A 278 -14.77 -2.49 -12.81
CA SER A 278 -14.79 -2.64 -14.26
C SER A 278 -14.35 -4.05 -14.66
N TYR A 279 -14.93 -4.62 -15.73
CA TYR A 279 -14.61 -5.97 -16.21
C TYR A 279 -13.09 -6.24 -16.32
N ALA A 280 -12.32 -5.25 -16.79
CA ALA A 280 -10.85 -5.35 -16.84
C ALA A 280 -10.22 -5.49 -15.44
N LYS A 281 -10.70 -4.79 -14.41
CA LYS A 281 -10.21 -4.96 -13.03
C LYS A 281 -10.57 -6.32 -12.46
N VAL A 282 -11.80 -6.80 -12.66
CA VAL A 282 -12.24 -8.10 -12.11
C VAL A 282 -11.44 -9.23 -12.77
N LYS A 283 -11.40 -9.25 -14.12
CA LYS A 283 -10.58 -10.19 -14.93
C LYS A 283 -9.09 -10.19 -14.60
N GLU A 284 -8.48 -9.03 -14.40
CA GLU A 284 -7.04 -8.90 -14.07
C GLU A 284 -6.75 -9.09 -12.57
N GLY A 285 -7.75 -9.43 -11.74
CA GLY A 285 -7.56 -9.64 -10.30
C GLY A 285 -7.25 -8.36 -9.50
N VAL A 286 -7.68 -7.19 -9.97
CA VAL A 286 -7.36 -5.89 -9.36
C VAL A 286 -8.38 -5.55 -8.26
N PHE A 287 -8.19 -6.18 -7.10
CA PHE A 287 -8.97 -5.93 -5.88
C PHE A 287 -8.15 -5.15 -4.83
N MET A 288 -8.84 -4.33 -4.05
CA MET A 288 -8.24 -3.59 -2.93
C MET A 288 -8.37 -4.36 -1.61
N GLY A 289 -7.48 -4.08 -0.65
CA GLY A 289 -7.46 -4.73 0.68
C GLY A 289 -8.82 -4.87 1.39
N PRO A 290 -9.72 -3.86 1.38
CA PRO A 290 -11.07 -4.01 1.92
C PRO A 290 -11.91 -5.08 1.22
N GLN A 291 -11.92 -5.11 -0.11
CA GLN A 291 -12.70 -6.08 -0.92
C GLN A 291 -12.22 -7.52 -0.68
N ILE A 292 -10.94 -7.70 -0.45
CA ILE A 292 -10.38 -9.03 -0.19
C ILE A 292 -10.67 -9.48 1.24
N ARG A 293 -10.65 -8.56 2.22
CA ARG A 293 -11.12 -8.84 3.58
C ARG A 293 -12.60 -9.21 3.60
N GLU A 294 -13.44 -8.50 2.83
CA GLU A 294 -14.85 -8.84 2.63
C GLU A 294 -15.02 -10.25 2.05
N MET A 295 -14.25 -10.60 1.01
CA MET A 295 -14.29 -11.93 0.40
C MET A 295 -13.82 -13.06 1.35
N ILE A 296 -12.78 -12.82 2.16
CA ILE A 296 -12.29 -13.76 3.19
C ILE A 296 -13.32 -14.00 4.32
N SER A 297 -14.21 -13.03 4.56
CA SER A 297 -15.29 -13.12 5.55
C SER A 297 -16.64 -13.56 4.95
N ASP A 298 -16.71 -13.89 3.66
CA ASP A 298 -17.96 -14.26 2.99
C ASP A 298 -18.20 -15.79 3.02
N GLU A 299 -19.00 -16.24 3.99
CA GLU A 299 -19.42 -17.65 4.08
C GLU A 299 -20.28 -18.11 2.88
N HIS A 300 -21.01 -17.19 2.23
CA HIS A 300 -21.80 -17.54 1.04
C HIS A 300 -20.89 -17.83 -0.15
N PHE A 301 -19.80 -17.06 -0.32
CA PHE A 301 -18.77 -17.34 -1.32
C PHE A 301 -18.19 -18.75 -1.16
N GLU A 302 -17.99 -19.23 0.06
CA GLU A 302 -17.45 -20.58 0.35
C GLU A 302 -18.43 -21.73 0.08
N ASN A 303 -19.72 -21.43 0.00
CA ASN A 303 -20.76 -22.42 -0.28
C ASN A 303 -21.06 -22.57 -1.77
N ILE A 304 -20.55 -21.66 -2.61
CA ILE A 304 -20.67 -21.76 -4.08
C ILE A 304 -19.42 -22.36 -4.76
N LEU A 305 -18.35 -22.66 -4.03
CA LEU A 305 -17.13 -23.31 -4.52
C LEU A 305 -17.33 -24.83 -4.65
N SER A 306 -16.67 -25.47 -5.63
CA SER A 306 -16.54 -26.93 -5.65
C SER A 306 -15.64 -27.44 -4.51
N SER A 307 -15.58 -28.76 -4.30
CA SER A 307 -14.77 -29.37 -3.23
C SER A 307 -13.29 -28.96 -3.30
N THR A 308 -12.65 -29.13 -4.46
CA THR A 308 -11.22 -28.82 -4.68
C THR A 308 -10.93 -27.33 -4.51
N GLU A 309 -11.84 -26.48 -4.97
CA GLU A 309 -11.73 -25.02 -4.85
C GLU A 309 -11.92 -24.56 -3.40
N LYS A 310 -12.86 -25.17 -2.67
CA LYS A 310 -13.08 -24.92 -1.24
C LYS A 310 -11.89 -25.36 -0.41
N GLU A 311 -11.27 -26.48 -0.72
CA GLU A 311 -10.03 -26.94 -0.08
C GLU A 311 -8.88 -25.96 -0.29
N ALA A 312 -8.64 -25.52 -1.53
CA ALA A 312 -7.64 -24.50 -1.85
C ALA A 312 -7.93 -23.16 -1.15
N TRP A 313 -9.19 -22.73 -1.13
CA TRP A 313 -9.63 -21.50 -0.46
C TRP A 313 -9.44 -21.55 1.06
N VAL A 314 -9.85 -22.64 1.71
CA VAL A 314 -9.68 -22.83 3.16
C VAL A 314 -8.20 -22.94 3.54
N ALA A 315 -7.38 -23.63 2.73
CA ALA A 315 -5.93 -23.68 2.93
C ALA A 315 -5.28 -22.28 2.78
N PHE A 316 -5.74 -21.49 1.81
CA PHE A 316 -5.32 -20.09 1.65
C PHE A 316 -5.71 -19.23 2.86
N LYS A 317 -6.97 -19.26 3.32
CA LYS A 317 -7.39 -18.54 4.54
C LYS A 317 -6.50 -18.89 5.74
N SER A 318 -6.11 -20.16 5.87
CA SER A 318 -5.19 -20.62 6.93
C SER A 318 -3.79 -20.00 6.81
N VAL A 319 -3.21 -19.94 5.60
CA VAL A 319 -1.94 -19.21 5.36
C VAL A 319 -2.07 -17.73 5.72
N VAL A 320 -3.20 -17.10 5.41
CA VAL A 320 -3.46 -15.69 5.77
C VAL A 320 -3.50 -15.47 7.28
N SER A 321 -4.27 -16.27 8.02
CA SER A 321 -4.47 -16.10 9.46
C SER A 321 -3.27 -16.53 10.32
N HIS A 322 -2.47 -17.49 9.84
CA HIS A 322 -1.44 -18.16 10.65
C HIS A 322 0.00 -18.01 10.14
N PHE A 323 0.21 -17.43 8.96
CA PHE A 323 1.55 -17.13 8.44
C PHE A 323 1.70 -15.66 8.05
N LEU A 324 0.81 -15.13 7.19
CA LEU A 324 0.93 -13.78 6.61
C LEU A 324 0.47 -12.63 7.52
N GLY A 325 -0.06 -12.93 8.71
CA GLY A 325 -0.62 -11.96 9.65
C GLY A 325 0.39 -11.34 10.62
N ASN A 326 -0.13 -10.92 11.79
CA ASN A 326 0.67 -10.36 12.89
C ASN A 326 1.46 -11.42 13.69
N LYS A 327 1.22 -12.70 13.43
CA LYS A 327 1.87 -13.84 14.10
C LYS A 327 2.12 -14.97 13.10
N LYS A 328 3.37 -15.41 13.01
CA LYS A 328 3.79 -16.65 12.36
C LYS A 328 3.60 -17.81 13.34
N SER A 329 2.58 -18.66 13.12
CA SER A 329 2.32 -19.86 13.94
C SER A 329 3.49 -20.85 13.85
N SER A 330 3.78 -21.60 14.91
CA SER A 330 4.90 -22.57 14.92
C SER A 330 4.80 -23.65 13.84
N ASN A 331 3.58 -24.06 13.49
CA ASN A 331 3.30 -25.03 12.41
C ASN A 331 3.13 -24.40 11.02
N PHE A 332 3.63 -23.17 10.79
CA PHE A 332 3.46 -22.47 9.51
C PHE A 332 3.92 -23.29 8.29
N VAL A 333 4.95 -24.13 8.44
CA VAL A 333 5.47 -25.00 7.39
C VAL A 333 4.37 -25.95 6.88
N GLU A 334 3.64 -26.60 7.79
CA GLU A 334 2.54 -27.51 7.45
C GLU A 334 1.38 -26.78 6.77
N ILE A 335 1.05 -25.58 7.28
CA ILE A 335 -0.02 -24.73 6.73
C ILE A 335 0.32 -24.31 5.29
N VAL A 336 1.55 -23.87 5.05
CA VAL A 336 2.06 -23.56 3.70
C VAL A 336 2.01 -24.81 2.82
N GLN A 337 2.54 -25.95 3.27
CA GLN A 337 2.54 -27.18 2.46
C GLN A 337 1.13 -27.66 2.10
N LYS A 338 0.16 -27.58 3.03
CA LYS A 338 -1.25 -27.89 2.74
C LYS A 338 -1.82 -26.98 1.64
N CYS A 339 -1.47 -25.69 1.68
CA CYS A 339 -1.86 -24.75 0.63
C CYS A 339 -1.19 -25.09 -0.73
N ILE A 340 0.11 -25.38 -0.75
CA ILE A 340 0.83 -25.77 -1.97
C ILE A 340 0.24 -27.05 -2.60
N SER A 341 -0.10 -28.06 -1.79
CA SER A 341 -0.76 -29.28 -2.28
C SER A 341 -2.15 -29.00 -2.85
N ALA A 342 -3.03 -28.32 -2.12
CA ALA A 342 -4.37 -28.00 -2.61
C ALA A 342 -4.34 -27.17 -3.92
N TYR A 343 -3.33 -26.31 -4.07
CA TYR A 343 -3.11 -25.51 -5.29
C TYR A 343 -2.62 -26.36 -6.47
N LYS A 344 -1.76 -27.35 -6.21
CA LYS A 344 -1.34 -28.35 -7.20
C LYS A 344 -2.54 -29.18 -7.67
N ASP A 345 -3.36 -29.65 -6.74
CA ASP A 345 -4.50 -30.54 -7.03
C ASP A 345 -5.64 -29.79 -7.75
N LEU A 346 -5.75 -28.47 -7.52
CA LEU A 346 -6.57 -27.54 -8.31
C LEU A 346 -6.00 -27.27 -9.73
N GLY A 347 -4.81 -27.78 -10.06
CA GLY A 347 -4.17 -27.59 -11.37
C GLY A 347 -3.49 -26.23 -11.57
N CYS A 348 -3.20 -25.50 -10.49
CA CYS A 348 -2.63 -24.16 -10.59
C CYS A 348 -1.19 -24.17 -11.10
N ASN A 349 -0.85 -23.28 -12.03
CA ASN A 349 0.55 -23.01 -12.36
C ASN A 349 1.24 -22.26 -11.21
N MET A 350 2.43 -22.70 -10.79
CA MET A 350 3.17 -22.01 -9.73
C MET A 350 3.63 -20.63 -10.19
N SER A 351 3.15 -19.58 -9.50
CA SER A 351 3.60 -18.20 -9.69
C SER A 351 4.92 -17.95 -8.97
N LEU A 352 5.65 -16.88 -9.33
CA LEU A 352 6.85 -16.46 -8.60
C LEU A 352 6.58 -16.26 -7.10
N LYS A 353 5.38 -15.77 -6.77
CA LYS A 353 4.96 -15.55 -5.38
C LYS A 353 4.72 -16.88 -4.65
N ILE A 354 4.03 -17.83 -5.28
CA ILE A 354 3.82 -19.17 -4.72
C ILE A 354 5.17 -19.88 -4.52
N HIS A 355 6.12 -19.72 -5.44
CA HIS A 355 7.47 -20.23 -5.29
C HIS A 355 8.22 -19.57 -4.10
N LEU A 356 8.14 -18.25 -3.93
CA LEU A 356 8.70 -17.57 -2.75
C LEU A 356 8.06 -18.10 -1.45
N LEU A 357 6.74 -18.32 -1.45
CA LEU A 357 6.00 -18.87 -0.31
C LEU A 357 6.40 -20.31 0.04
N ASP A 358 6.61 -21.19 -0.95
CA ASP A 358 7.04 -22.58 -0.70
C ASP A 358 8.52 -22.68 -0.34
N SER A 359 9.39 -22.07 -1.15
CA SER A 359 10.84 -22.36 -1.17
C SER A 359 11.70 -21.36 -0.38
N HIS A 360 11.12 -20.24 0.09
CA HIS A 360 11.86 -19.16 0.78
C HIS A 360 11.15 -18.69 2.06
N GLN A 361 10.57 -19.62 2.83
CA GLN A 361 9.81 -19.35 4.06
C GLN A 361 10.64 -18.76 5.22
N ASP A 362 11.96 -18.96 5.17
CA ASP A 362 12.99 -18.41 6.04
C ASP A 362 13.20 -16.91 5.83
N PHE A 363 12.91 -16.40 4.63
CA PHE A 363 12.95 -14.97 4.33
C PHE A 363 11.86 -14.17 5.10
N PHE A 364 10.76 -14.80 5.47
CA PHE A 364 9.61 -14.12 6.08
C PHE A 364 9.80 -13.93 7.60
N PRO A 365 9.69 -12.69 8.14
CA PRO A 365 9.76 -12.44 9.58
C PRO A 365 8.63 -13.08 10.38
N GLU A 366 8.78 -13.10 11.70
CA GLU A 366 7.77 -13.62 12.64
C GLU A 366 6.47 -12.79 12.69
N ASN A 367 6.54 -11.52 12.30
CA ASN A 367 5.41 -10.59 12.27
C ASN A 367 5.40 -9.80 10.96
N LEU A 368 4.70 -10.34 9.95
CA LEU A 368 4.56 -9.72 8.63
C LEU A 368 3.65 -8.49 8.65
N GLY A 369 2.60 -8.50 9.48
CA GLY A 369 1.70 -7.35 9.62
C GLY A 369 2.41 -6.09 10.12
N ALA A 370 3.39 -6.21 11.02
CA ALA A 370 4.19 -5.08 11.50
C ALA A 370 5.12 -4.48 10.43
N VAL A 371 5.49 -5.25 9.40
CA VAL A 371 6.32 -4.76 8.28
C VAL A 371 5.52 -4.41 7.03
N SER A 372 4.20 -4.19 7.18
CA SER A 372 3.31 -3.95 6.03
C SER A 372 3.37 -2.53 5.44
N ASP A 373 3.27 -2.47 4.10
CA ASP A 373 2.96 -1.31 3.24
C ASP A 373 1.56 -0.69 3.39
N GLU A 374 0.70 -1.11 4.35
CA GLU A 374 -0.64 -0.50 4.46
C GLU A 374 -0.53 1.03 4.64
N HIS A 375 0.59 1.48 5.22
CA HIS A 375 1.00 2.87 5.37
C HIS A 375 1.54 3.52 4.08
N GLY A 376 2.22 2.78 3.20
CA GLY A 376 2.57 3.24 1.85
C GLY A 376 1.32 3.39 0.97
N GLU A 377 0.35 2.51 1.16
CA GLU A 377 -0.91 2.50 0.43
C GLU A 377 -1.89 3.61 0.85
N ARG A 378 -1.86 4.02 2.12
CA ARG A 378 -2.48 5.31 2.53
C ARG A 378 -1.75 6.49 1.91
N PHE A 379 -0.41 6.50 1.93
CA PHE A 379 0.38 7.54 1.28
C PHE A 379 0.03 7.69 -0.21
N HIS A 380 -0.21 6.60 -0.95
CA HIS A 380 -0.69 6.67 -2.34
C HIS A 380 -2.03 7.39 -2.51
N GLN A 381 -2.96 7.20 -1.58
CA GLN A 381 -4.26 7.89 -1.59
C GLN A 381 -4.08 9.36 -1.23
N ASP A 382 -3.39 9.66 -0.14
CA ASP A 382 -3.23 11.02 0.36
C ASP A 382 -2.40 11.90 -0.61
N ILE A 383 -1.33 11.34 -1.19
CA ILE A 383 -0.50 12.06 -2.17
C ILE A 383 -1.25 12.28 -3.49
N SER A 384 -2.20 11.42 -3.87
CA SER A 384 -3.04 11.66 -5.05
C SER A 384 -4.00 12.85 -4.85
N VAL A 385 -4.49 13.05 -3.63
CA VAL A 385 -5.23 14.27 -3.27
C VAL A 385 -4.32 15.50 -3.37
N MET A 386 -3.04 15.40 -2.99
CA MET A 386 -2.07 16.48 -3.20
C MET A 386 -1.77 16.72 -4.68
N GLU A 387 -1.54 15.68 -5.48
CA GLU A 387 -1.34 15.76 -6.93
C GLU A 387 -2.49 16.55 -7.59
N SER A 388 -3.74 16.25 -7.22
CA SER A 388 -4.92 16.99 -7.68
C SER A 388 -4.89 18.48 -7.26
N ARG A 389 -4.63 18.77 -5.97
CA ARG A 389 -4.54 20.14 -5.45
C ARG A 389 -3.45 20.99 -6.14
N TYR A 390 -2.36 20.36 -6.59
CA TYR A 390 -1.25 21.01 -7.28
C TYR A 390 -1.30 20.87 -8.81
N GLN A 391 -2.44 20.43 -9.38
CA GLN A 391 -2.66 20.30 -10.83
C GLN A 391 -1.63 19.39 -11.51
N GLY A 392 -1.24 18.30 -10.84
CA GLY A 392 -0.21 17.35 -11.31
C GLY A 392 1.23 17.86 -11.22
N ARG A 393 1.46 19.10 -10.73
CA ARG A 393 2.81 19.64 -10.50
C ARG A 393 3.34 19.16 -9.16
N TRP A 394 4.63 18.86 -9.11
CA TRP A 394 5.35 18.46 -7.91
C TRP A 394 6.52 19.41 -7.66
N SER A 395 6.77 19.70 -6.39
CA SER A 395 7.78 20.64 -5.95
C SER A 395 8.10 20.42 -4.48
N GLU A 396 9.15 21.08 -4.01
CA GLU A 396 9.51 21.20 -2.60
C GLU A 396 8.31 21.70 -1.79
N ALA A 397 7.57 22.68 -2.34
CA ALA A 397 6.40 23.27 -1.70
C ALA A 397 5.22 22.29 -1.61
N MET A 398 5.07 21.33 -2.53
CA MET A 398 4.04 20.28 -2.47
C MET A 398 4.37 19.26 -1.38
N LEU A 399 5.61 18.76 -1.31
CA LEU A 399 6.01 17.79 -0.28
C LEU A 399 6.00 18.43 1.11
N ALA A 400 6.48 19.66 1.25
CA ALA A 400 6.39 20.41 2.50
C ALA A 400 4.95 20.68 2.94
N ASP A 401 4.03 20.91 2.01
CA ASP A 401 2.60 21.06 2.31
C ASP A 401 1.94 19.72 2.70
N TYR A 402 2.38 18.60 2.13
CA TYR A 402 1.97 17.27 2.58
C TYR A 402 2.45 17.00 4.00
N CYS A 403 3.74 17.20 4.26
CA CYS A 403 4.35 17.08 5.58
C CYS A 403 3.66 17.95 6.65
N TRP A 404 3.17 19.14 6.29
CA TRP A 404 2.38 19.98 7.21
C TRP A 404 1.04 19.33 7.61
N THR A 405 0.41 18.55 6.73
CA THR A 405 -0.83 17.81 7.07
C THR A 405 -0.55 16.67 8.06
N LEU A 406 0.64 16.08 8.03
CA LEU A 406 1.06 15.01 8.94
C LEU A 406 1.36 15.49 10.37
N GLN A 407 1.61 16.79 10.56
CA GLN A 407 2.23 17.32 11.79
C GLN A 407 1.50 16.92 13.09
N ARG A 408 0.16 16.77 13.08
CA ARG A 408 -0.61 16.27 14.24
C ARG A 408 -0.50 14.76 14.43
N ASP A 409 -0.53 14.01 13.33
CA ASP A 409 -0.43 12.54 13.30
C ASP A 409 1.00 12.05 13.63
N LEU A 410 1.96 12.98 13.70
CA LEU A 410 3.36 12.76 14.10
C LEU A 410 3.68 13.26 15.52
N SER A 411 3.04 14.33 16.00
CA SER A 411 3.32 14.93 17.32
C SER A 411 2.55 14.29 18.49
N THR A 412 1.47 13.54 18.22
CA THR A 412 0.63 12.95 19.27
C THR A 412 0.96 11.46 19.50
N HIS A 413 1.38 11.09 20.72
CA HIS A 413 1.86 9.74 21.04
C HIS A 413 0.81 8.61 20.99
N GLN A 414 -0.46 8.92 20.71
CA GLN A 414 -1.53 7.91 20.57
C GLN A 414 -2.54 8.33 19.50
N CYS A 415 -2.61 7.58 18.40
CA CYS A 415 -3.81 7.57 17.57
C CYS A 415 -4.16 6.16 17.06
N LYS A 416 -5.03 5.46 17.80
CA LYS A 416 -5.98 4.55 17.14
C LYS A 416 -7.03 5.43 16.46
N ARG A 417 -6.77 5.87 15.22
CA ARG A 417 -7.79 6.58 14.42
C ARG A 417 -8.95 5.63 14.21
N LYS A 418 -10.06 5.82 14.94
CA LYS A 418 -11.30 5.09 14.66
C LYS A 418 -11.67 5.39 13.22
N SER A 419 -11.84 4.34 12.42
CA SER A 419 -12.37 4.48 11.07
C SER A 419 -13.78 5.06 11.16
N THR A 420 -13.90 6.37 10.95
CA THR A 420 -15.16 6.96 10.51
C THR A 420 -15.38 6.52 9.08
N VAL A 421 -15.91 5.30 8.94
CA VAL A 421 -16.74 4.97 7.79
C VAL A 421 -17.77 6.10 7.72
N LYS A 422 -17.64 6.97 6.71
CA LYS A 422 -18.77 7.80 6.29
C LYS A 422 -19.82 6.83 5.82
N LYS A 423 -20.71 6.44 6.74
CA LYS A 423 -22.04 5.98 6.39
C LYS A 423 -22.72 7.17 5.71
N PHE A 424 -22.53 7.25 4.41
CA PHE A 424 -23.65 7.65 3.58
C PHE A 424 -24.71 6.58 3.86
N SER A 425 -25.75 6.97 4.57
CA SER A 425 -27.03 6.26 4.46
C SER A 425 -27.42 6.25 2.97
N PRO A 426 -28.07 5.18 2.48
CA PRO A 426 -28.18 4.88 1.05
C PRO A 426 -28.63 6.03 0.15
#